data_AF-A0A317IXX7-F1
#
_entry.id   AF-A0A317IXX7-F1
#
_cell.length_a   1.000
_cell.length_b   1.000
_cell.length_c   1.000
_cell.angle_alpha   90.00
_cell.angle_beta   90.00
_cell.angle_gamma   90.00
#
_symmetry.space_group_name_H-M   'P 1'
#
loop_
_entity.id
_entity.type
_entity.pdbx_description
1 polymer ?
#
loop_
_entity_poly.entity_id
_entity_poly.type
_entity_poly.pdbx_seq_one_letter_code
_entity_poly.pdbx_strand_id
1 'polypeptide(L)'
;MDSFVVFKRLKTAANQLDLSCLNVKDDELVHLALIEVEHISFAGNPHLTIEGLKKLAPKGDKYRFIDFMHSGIKIDDAGLLTITELFPNVTTLWLGGAGFEVTPEGLKALARCAHLQDIAIADPVLLAAVKKLFRQLKVSP
;
A
#
# COMPACT_ATOMS: atom_id res chain seq x y z
N MET A 1 -23.51 0.27 -9.58
CA MET A 1 -23.43 1.54 -8.83
C MET A 1 -22.10 2.15 -9.20
N ASP A 2 -22.03 3.44 -9.50
CA ASP A 2 -20.79 4.10 -9.92
C ASP A 2 -19.78 4.12 -8.76
N SER A 3 -18.60 3.54 -8.97
CA SER A 3 -17.54 3.41 -7.96
C SER A 3 -17.03 4.77 -7.49
N PHE A 4 -17.08 5.82 -8.33
CA PHE A 4 -16.81 7.19 -7.90
C PHE A 4 -17.80 7.67 -6.82
N VAL A 5 -19.09 7.38 -7.01
CA VAL A 5 -20.13 7.75 -6.04
C VAL A 5 -19.96 6.96 -4.73
N VAL A 6 -19.58 5.69 -4.83
CA VAL A 6 -19.29 4.85 -3.66
C VAL A 6 -18.08 5.39 -2.89
N PHE A 7 -16.96 5.65 -3.56
CA PHE A 7 -15.74 6.16 -2.91
C PHE A 7 -15.97 7.51 -2.24
N LYS A 8 -16.71 8.42 -2.88
CA LYS A 8 -17.05 9.71 -2.29
C LYS A 8 -17.89 9.58 -1.02
N ARG A 9 -18.77 8.58 -0.94
CA ARG A 9 -19.61 8.31 0.24
C ARG A 9 -18.83 7.67 1.38
N LEU A 10 -17.89 6.79 1.05
CA LEU A 10 -17.05 6.10 2.01
C LEU A 10 -15.91 6.98 2.54
N LYS A 11 -15.54 8.02 1.77
CA LYS A 11 -14.55 9.00 2.21
C LYS A 11 -15.05 9.75 3.45
N THR A 12 -14.25 9.71 4.51
CA THR A 12 -14.50 10.46 5.75
C THR A 12 -14.03 11.91 5.64
N ALA A 13 -14.46 12.75 6.60
CA ALA A 13 -13.96 14.12 6.73
C ALA A 13 -12.43 14.19 6.99
N ALA A 14 -11.83 13.10 7.48
CA ALA A 14 -10.41 12.99 7.77
C ALA A 14 -9.58 12.47 6.57
N ASN A 15 -10.09 12.58 5.33
CA ASN A 15 -9.43 12.09 4.12
C ASN A 15 -9.09 10.58 4.15
N GLN A 16 -9.88 9.79 4.87
CA GLN A 16 -9.74 8.34 4.94
C GLN A 16 -10.78 7.67 4.05
N LEU A 17 -10.36 6.61 3.36
CA LEU A 17 -11.22 5.81 2.51
C LEU A 17 -10.97 4.33 2.77
N ASP A 18 -11.95 3.67 3.34
CA ASP A 18 -11.92 2.22 3.54
C ASP A 18 -12.61 1.54 2.36
N LEU A 19 -11.83 0.80 1.55
CA LEU A 19 -12.33 -0.01 0.45
C LEU A 19 -12.29 -1.51 0.79
N SER A 20 -12.12 -1.85 2.06
CA SER A 20 -11.88 -3.23 2.47
C SER A 20 -13.04 -4.14 2.05
N CYS A 21 -12.69 -5.27 1.44
CA CYS A 21 -13.64 -6.31 1.03
C CYS A 21 -14.77 -5.85 0.09
N LEU A 22 -14.60 -4.72 -0.62
CA LEU A 22 -15.60 -4.21 -1.56
C LEU A 22 -15.51 -4.82 -2.96
N ASN A 23 -14.56 -5.74 -3.18
CA ASN A 23 -14.30 -6.37 -4.46
C ASN A 23 -13.90 -5.39 -5.57
N VAL A 24 -13.15 -4.35 -5.20
CA VAL A 24 -12.64 -3.32 -6.10
C VAL A 24 -11.71 -3.95 -7.14
N LYS A 25 -11.87 -3.54 -8.39
CA LYS A 25 -11.05 -3.92 -9.53
C LYS A 25 -10.17 -2.78 -10.00
N ASP A 26 -9.11 -3.11 -10.74
CA ASP A 26 -8.15 -2.15 -11.25
C ASP A 26 -8.76 -0.98 -12.02
N ASP A 27 -9.85 -1.20 -12.77
CA ASP A 27 -10.48 -0.15 -13.58
C ASP A 27 -11.23 0.89 -12.74
N GLU A 28 -11.59 0.55 -11.51
CA GLU A 28 -12.28 1.46 -10.60
C GLU A 28 -11.30 2.42 -9.91
N LEU A 29 -10.02 2.07 -9.83
CA LEU A 29 -8.98 2.88 -9.19
C LEU A 29 -8.77 4.24 -9.86
N VAL A 30 -9.16 4.40 -11.12
CA VAL A 30 -9.10 5.70 -11.83
C VAL A 30 -9.91 6.78 -11.12
N HIS A 31 -10.97 6.39 -10.39
CA HIS A 31 -11.80 7.32 -9.64
C HIS A 31 -11.11 7.87 -8.39
N LEU A 32 -10.05 7.22 -7.89
CA LEU A 32 -9.27 7.71 -6.77
C LEU A 32 -8.47 8.97 -7.14
N ALA A 33 -8.14 9.16 -8.42
CA ALA A 33 -7.54 10.41 -8.91
C ALA A 33 -8.49 11.61 -8.77
N LEU A 34 -9.79 11.39 -8.63
CA LEU A 34 -10.81 12.45 -8.54
C LEU A 34 -11.17 12.84 -7.11
N ILE A 35 -10.59 12.18 -6.11
CA ILE A 35 -10.86 12.46 -4.70
C ILE A 35 -9.55 12.72 -3.95
N GLU A 36 -9.59 13.62 -2.96
CA GLU A 36 -8.47 13.86 -2.06
C GLU A 36 -8.54 12.85 -0.91
N VAL A 37 -7.59 11.92 -0.84
CA VAL A 37 -7.48 10.93 0.22
C VAL A 37 -6.01 10.76 0.59
N GLU A 38 -5.77 10.56 1.88
CA GLU A 38 -4.43 10.35 2.42
C GLU A 38 -4.29 8.94 2.99
N HIS A 39 -5.39 8.40 3.55
CA HIS A 39 -5.43 7.06 4.11
C HIS A 39 -6.35 6.18 3.29
N ILE A 40 -5.82 5.07 2.78
CA ILE A 40 -6.61 4.13 2.00
C ILE A 40 -6.35 2.70 2.46
N SER A 41 -7.42 1.94 2.68
CA SER A 41 -7.33 0.49 2.82
C SER A 41 -7.92 -0.18 1.59
N PHE A 42 -7.11 -1.04 0.98
CA PHE A 42 -7.47 -1.95 -0.09
C PHE A 42 -7.61 -3.40 0.42
N ALA A 43 -7.67 -3.58 1.74
CA ALA A 43 -7.62 -4.90 2.34
C ALA A 43 -8.73 -5.83 1.80
N GLY A 44 -8.43 -7.10 1.59
CA GLY A 44 -9.44 -8.07 1.15
C GLY A 44 -10.04 -7.83 -0.25
N ASN A 45 -9.39 -7.04 -1.12
CA ASN A 45 -9.79 -6.91 -2.52
C ASN A 45 -8.99 -7.88 -3.40
N PRO A 46 -9.56 -9.02 -3.83
CA PRO A 46 -8.81 -10.12 -4.46
C PRO A 46 -8.49 -9.89 -5.94
N HIS A 47 -9.05 -8.85 -6.56
CA HIS A 47 -8.90 -8.57 -8.00
C HIS A 47 -7.99 -7.38 -8.29
N LEU A 48 -7.39 -6.78 -7.27
CA LEU A 48 -6.41 -5.72 -7.46
C LEU A 48 -5.06 -6.30 -7.86
N THR A 49 -4.39 -5.63 -8.79
CA THR A 49 -3.04 -6.00 -9.25
C THR A 49 -2.05 -4.85 -9.09
N ILE A 50 -0.74 -5.16 -9.14
CA ILE A 50 0.31 -4.12 -9.17
C ILE A 50 0.13 -3.18 -10.38
N GLU A 51 -0.26 -3.71 -11.55
CA GLU A 51 -0.53 -2.89 -12.73
C GLU A 51 -1.72 -1.95 -12.53
N GLY A 52 -2.76 -2.43 -11.84
CA GLY A 52 -3.88 -1.60 -11.41
C GLY A 52 -3.45 -0.43 -10.54
N LEU A 53 -2.59 -0.68 -9.55
CA LEU A 53 -2.10 0.37 -8.63
C LEU A 53 -1.35 1.49 -9.35
N LYS A 54 -0.75 1.25 -10.53
CA LYS A 54 -0.08 2.31 -11.30
C LYS A 54 -1.02 3.45 -11.69
N LYS A 55 -2.34 3.21 -11.73
CA LYS A 55 -3.37 4.26 -11.92
C LYS A 55 -3.39 5.29 -10.78
N LEU A 56 -2.77 4.99 -9.63
CA LEU A 56 -2.67 5.89 -8.47
C LEU A 56 -1.44 6.80 -8.51
N ALA A 57 -0.51 6.58 -9.46
CA ALA A 57 0.72 7.38 -9.60
C ALA A 57 0.49 8.90 -9.60
N PRO A 58 -0.58 9.47 -10.23
CA PRO A 58 -0.80 10.91 -10.22
C PRO A 58 -0.99 11.54 -8.82
N LYS A 59 -1.36 10.74 -7.81
CA LYS A 59 -1.53 11.17 -6.41
C LYS A 59 -0.64 10.40 -5.44
N GLY A 60 0.35 9.68 -5.94
CA GLY A 60 1.23 8.82 -5.17
C GLY A 60 1.87 9.50 -3.95
N ASP A 61 2.20 10.79 -4.11
CA ASP A 61 2.82 11.63 -3.08
C ASP A 61 1.86 12.05 -1.94
N LYS A 62 0.54 11.87 -2.10
CA LYS A 62 -0.49 12.26 -1.12
C LYS A 62 -0.78 11.18 -0.08
N TYR A 63 -0.58 9.91 -0.44
CA TYR A 63 -0.89 8.82 0.47
C TYR A 63 0.09 8.78 1.66
N ARG A 64 -0.46 8.61 2.85
CA ARG A 64 0.26 8.49 4.13
C ARG A 64 0.04 7.12 4.75
N PHE A 65 -1.17 6.58 4.61
CA PHE A 65 -1.50 5.23 5.07
C PHE A 65 -2.00 4.41 3.90
N ILE A 66 -1.40 3.24 3.71
CA ILE A 66 -1.84 2.26 2.72
C ILE A 66 -1.87 0.86 3.33
N ASP A 67 -3.01 0.21 3.19
CA ASP A 67 -3.23 -1.15 3.63
C ASP A 67 -3.58 -2.07 2.47
N PHE A 68 -2.75 -3.08 2.23
CA PHE A 68 -2.91 -4.11 1.21
C PHE A 68 -3.18 -5.50 1.82
N MET A 69 -3.48 -5.60 3.11
CA MET A 69 -3.65 -6.87 3.81
C MET A 69 -4.75 -7.73 3.17
N HIS A 70 -4.43 -9.00 2.88
CA HIS A 70 -5.34 -9.94 2.22
C HIS A 70 -5.83 -9.49 0.83
N SER A 71 -5.14 -8.56 0.18
CA SER A 71 -5.44 -8.19 -1.21
C SER A 71 -4.95 -9.27 -2.19
N GLY A 72 -5.46 -9.20 -3.43
CA GLY A 72 -5.00 -10.03 -4.55
C GLY A 72 -3.68 -9.57 -5.16
N ILE A 73 -3.08 -8.51 -4.64
CA ILE A 73 -1.85 -7.94 -5.16
C ILE A 73 -0.71 -8.92 -4.91
N LYS A 74 -0.04 -9.33 -5.98
CA LYS A 74 1.21 -10.09 -5.87
C LYS A 74 2.32 -9.15 -5.40
N ILE A 75 2.85 -9.39 -4.22
CA ILE A 75 3.91 -8.57 -3.61
C ILE A 75 5.16 -9.45 -3.53
N ASP A 76 5.87 -9.57 -4.64
CA ASP A 76 7.25 -10.06 -4.70
C ASP A 76 8.23 -8.86 -4.63
N ASP A 77 9.54 -9.09 -4.76
CA ASP A 77 10.55 -8.02 -4.68
C ASP A 77 10.30 -6.88 -5.68
N ALA A 78 9.88 -7.21 -6.90
CA ALA A 78 9.56 -6.23 -7.94
C ALA A 78 8.25 -5.50 -7.65
N GLY A 79 7.24 -6.23 -7.16
CA GLY A 79 5.99 -5.65 -6.68
C GLY A 79 6.20 -4.66 -5.54
N LEU A 80 7.04 -5.01 -4.55
CA LEU A 80 7.37 -4.12 -3.44
C LEU A 80 8.14 -2.88 -3.91
N LEU A 81 9.10 -3.04 -4.83
CA LEU A 81 9.79 -1.89 -5.44
C LEU A 81 8.80 -0.95 -6.13
N THR A 82 7.84 -1.50 -6.88
CA THR A 82 6.80 -0.70 -7.55
C THR A 82 5.93 0.03 -6.51
N ILE A 83 5.54 -0.63 -5.42
CA ILE A 83 4.76 -0.02 -4.33
C ILE A 83 5.53 1.16 -3.71
N THR A 84 6.82 1.01 -3.42
CA THR A 84 7.60 2.10 -2.80
C THR A 84 7.89 3.25 -3.77
N GLU A 85 7.86 3.01 -5.07
CA GLU A 85 7.90 4.05 -6.11
C GLU A 85 6.58 4.80 -6.26
N LEU A 86 5.45 4.09 -6.18
CA LEU A 86 4.13 4.69 -6.29
C LEU A 86 3.77 5.51 -5.06
N PHE A 87 4.26 5.15 -3.87
CA PHE A 87 3.86 5.78 -2.61
C PHE A 87 5.07 6.28 -1.80
N PRO A 88 5.86 7.23 -2.33
CA PRO A 88 7.13 7.64 -1.73
C PRO A 88 7.00 8.30 -0.35
N ASN A 89 5.83 8.87 -0.04
CA ASN A 89 5.56 9.60 1.20
C ASN A 89 4.72 8.80 2.21
N VAL A 90 4.57 7.49 2.00
CA VAL A 90 3.83 6.63 2.93
C VAL A 90 4.51 6.59 4.29
N THR A 91 3.74 6.83 5.35
CA THR A 91 4.19 6.75 6.75
C THR A 91 3.81 5.42 7.39
N THR A 92 2.74 4.78 6.91
CA THR A 92 2.26 3.50 7.39
C THR A 92 1.91 2.60 6.21
N LEU A 93 2.56 1.43 6.13
CA LEU A 93 2.36 0.47 5.05
C LEU A 93 2.06 -0.92 5.61
N TRP A 94 0.89 -1.47 5.30
CA TRP A 94 0.53 -2.83 5.69
C TRP A 94 0.51 -3.74 4.48
N LEU A 95 1.31 -4.79 4.52
CA LEU A 95 1.54 -5.72 3.41
C LEU A 95 1.21 -7.14 3.85
N GLY A 96 0.40 -7.83 3.06
CA GLY A 96 0.11 -9.24 3.31
C GLY A 96 -0.95 -9.75 2.38
N GLY A 97 -0.90 -11.02 2.02
CA GLY A 97 -1.83 -11.60 1.07
C GLY A 97 -1.32 -12.92 0.52
N ALA A 98 -2.12 -13.55 -0.34
CA ALA A 98 -1.83 -14.87 -0.88
C ALA A 98 -0.60 -14.91 -1.80
N GLY A 99 -0.18 -13.77 -2.36
CA GLY A 99 0.98 -13.65 -3.25
C GLY A 99 2.15 -12.89 -2.64
N PHE A 100 2.33 -12.95 -1.31
CA PHE A 100 3.45 -12.27 -0.63
C PHE A 100 4.71 -13.13 -0.71
N GLU A 101 5.68 -12.72 -1.52
CA GLU A 101 6.91 -13.46 -1.86
C GLU A 101 8.14 -12.53 -1.82
N VAL A 102 8.23 -11.67 -0.81
CA VAL A 102 9.34 -10.73 -0.65
C VAL A 102 10.54 -11.40 0.03
N THR A 103 11.73 -11.19 -0.50
CA THR A 103 13.00 -11.65 0.09
C THR A 103 13.61 -10.59 1.02
N PRO A 104 14.57 -10.97 1.89
CA PRO A 104 15.33 -10.00 2.68
C PRO A 104 16.01 -8.91 1.83
N GLU A 105 16.46 -9.25 0.63
CA GLU A 105 17.02 -8.30 -0.33
C GLU A 105 15.96 -7.34 -0.85
N GLY A 106 14.77 -7.83 -1.21
CA GLY A 106 13.64 -7.01 -1.65
C GLY A 106 13.17 -6.00 -0.61
N LEU A 107 13.25 -6.35 0.69
CA LEU A 107 12.92 -5.42 1.78
C LEU A 107 13.76 -4.13 1.77
N LYS A 108 14.94 -4.12 1.13
CA LYS A 108 15.75 -2.90 0.99
C LYS A 108 15.03 -1.82 0.17
N ALA A 109 14.04 -2.19 -0.67
CA ALA A 109 13.22 -1.23 -1.39
C ALA A 109 12.43 -0.29 -0.45
N LEU A 110 12.15 -0.71 0.79
CA LEU A 110 11.50 0.12 1.81
C LEU A 110 12.30 1.37 2.18
N ALA A 111 13.62 1.39 1.95
CA ALA A 111 14.46 2.56 2.16
C ALA A 111 14.10 3.75 1.25
N ARG A 112 13.31 3.51 0.18
CA ARG A 112 12.79 4.58 -0.69
C ARG A 112 11.65 5.36 -0.06
N CYS A 113 10.93 4.77 0.90
CA CYS A 113 9.88 5.45 1.64
C CYS A 113 10.51 6.21 2.82
N ALA A 114 11.08 7.39 2.54
CA ALA A 114 11.85 8.17 3.52
C ALA A 114 11.07 8.55 4.79
N HIS A 115 9.73 8.52 4.72
CA HIS A 115 8.83 8.87 5.81
C HIS A 115 8.17 7.65 6.48
N LEU A 116 8.52 6.42 6.09
CA LEU A 116 7.91 5.21 6.62
C LEU A 116 8.28 5.03 8.10
N GLN A 117 7.25 5.01 8.95
CA GLN A 117 7.37 4.91 10.41
C GLN A 117 6.88 3.54 10.89
N ASP A 118 5.78 3.07 10.31
CA ASP A 118 5.09 1.85 10.69
C ASP A 118 4.93 0.92 9.51
N ILE A 119 5.23 -0.36 9.74
CA ILE A 119 5.07 -1.41 8.74
C ILE A 119 4.54 -2.67 9.40
N ALA A 120 3.51 -3.24 8.79
CA ALA A 120 2.98 -4.54 9.14
C ALA A 120 3.20 -5.49 7.96
N ILE A 121 3.72 -6.67 8.24
CA ILE A 121 3.91 -7.74 7.26
C ILE A 121 3.25 -9.00 7.83
N ALA A 122 2.40 -9.64 7.05
CA ALA A 122 1.70 -10.85 7.47
C ALA A 122 2.65 -12.03 7.73
N ASP A 123 3.80 -12.07 7.05
CA ASP A 123 4.86 -13.06 7.30
C ASP A 123 5.67 -12.69 8.56
N PRO A 124 5.66 -13.53 9.62
CA PRO A 124 6.33 -13.23 10.88
C PRO A 124 7.86 -13.25 10.80
N VAL A 125 8.45 -14.02 9.88
CA VAL A 125 9.90 -14.11 9.67
C VAL A 125 10.39 -12.83 9.00
N LEU A 126 9.70 -12.39 7.94
CA LEU A 126 10.00 -11.15 7.25
C LEU A 126 9.70 -9.92 8.12
N LEU A 127 8.67 -9.96 8.96
CA LEU A 127 8.40 -8.90 9.93
C LEU A 127 9.58 -8.71 10.89
N ALA A 128 10.21 -9.79 11.36
CA ALA A 128 11.41 -9.71 12.19
C ALA A 128 12.60 -9.12 11.42
N ALA A 129 12.79 -9.52 10.15
CA ALA A 129 13.83 -8.98 9.27
C ALA A 129 13.64 -7.46 9.03
N VAL A 130 12.41 -7.02 8.78
CA VAL A 130 12.07 -5.60 8.63
C VAL A 130 12.33 -4.82 9.92
N LYS A 131 11.91 -5.32 11.09
CA LYS A 131 12.21 -4.66 12.36
C LYS A 131 13.73 -4.48 12.57
N LYS A 132 14.53 -5.45 12.14
CA LYS A 132 16.00 -5.35 12.16
C LYS A 132 16.49 -4.31 11.15
N LEU A 133 15.96 -4.30 9.92
CA LEU A 133 16.28 -3.31 8.89
C LEU A 133 15.95 -1.89 9.36
N PHE A 134 14.78 -1.65 9.96
CA PHE A 134 14.39 -0.35 10.50
C PHE A 134 15.29 0.11 11.63
N ARG A 135 15.75 -0.81 12.49
CA ARG A 135 16.77 -0.48 13.48
C ARG A 135 18.10 -0.09 12.82
N GLN A 136 18.50 -0.73 11.73
CA GLN A 136 19.71 -0.39 10.99
C GLN A 136 19.58 0.89 10.16
N LEU A 137 18.40 1.19 9.63
CA LEU A 137 18.12 2.45 8.93
C LEU A 137 17.94 3.62 9.91
N LYS A 138 17.52 3.34 11.16
CA LYS A 138 17.46 4.29 12.28
C LYS A 138 18.75 4.33 13.14
N VAL A 139 19.86 3.70 12.70
CA VAL A 139 21.17 3.72 13.37
C VAL A 139 22.26 3.84 12.29
N SER A 140 22.87 5.00 12.10
CA SER A 140 23.99 5.47 12.91
C SER A 140 24.18 6.99 12.75
N PRO A 141 24.92 7.62 13.68
CA PRO A 141 24.53 8.76 14.53
C PRO A 141 24.11 10.06 13.82
#